data_AF-A0A9D1VH55-F1
#
_entry.id   AF-A0A9D1VH55-F1
#
_cell.length_a   1.000
_cell.length_b   1.000
_cell.length_c   1.000
_cell.angle_alpha   90.00
_cell.angle_beta   90.00
_cell.angle_gamma   90.00
#
_symmetry.space_group_name_H-M   'P 1'
#
loop_
_entity.id
_entity.type
_entity.pdbx_description
1 polymer ?
#
loop_
_entity_poly.entity_id
_entity_poly.type
_entity_poly.pdbx_seq_one_letter_code
_entity_poly.pdbx_strand_id
1 'polypeptide(L)'
;MHDPYAAEQVRDAYAAGLGVSAYHFTKFTDHNSAVAEANYFADHADQLGLPASTLMFADVEDPLNEYSGVTNDLRAFFDQLSARGYWNHGVYTGLWFDSAYNVSSVVGRNRTWIARYPYDYQISPQSKQEMANMGYGAWQYCEFHVTHYKTMVNSMPTPI
;
A
#
# COMPACT_ATOMS: atom_id res chain seq x y z
N MET A 1 3.20 -13.92 4.22
CA MET A 1 3.51 -14.02 5.68
C MET A 1 2.18 -13.77 6.38
N HIS A 2 1.72 -14.68 7.24
CA HIS A 2 0.41 -14.58 7.89
C HIS A 2 0.56 -13.86 9.23
N ASP A 3 -0.16 -12.75 9.45
CA ASP A 3 -0.23 -12.08 10.76
C ASP A 3 -1.33 -12.75 11.61
N PRO A 4 -0.98 -13.52 12.66
CA PRO A 4 -1.96 -14.20 13.50
C PRO A 4 -2.87 -13.25 14.30
N TYR A 5 -2.55 -11.97 14.39
CA TYR A 5 -3.33 -10.97 15.13
C TYR A 5 -4.28 -10.17 14.24
N ALA A 6 -4.23 -10.34 12.91
CA ALA A 6 -4.99 -9.54 11.97
C ALA A 6 -6.50 -9.53 12.26
N ALA A 7 -7.08 -10.68 12.62
CA ALA A 7 -8.52 -10.79 12.93
C ALA A 7 -8.92 -9.97 14.17
N GLU A 8 -8.11 -9.99 15.22
CA GLU A 8 -8.37 -9.21 16.43
C GLU A 8 -8.20 -7.71 16.17
N GLN A 9 -7.17 -7.33 15.41
CA GLN A 9 -6.91 -5.93 15.07
C GLN A 9 -8.03 -5.33 14.21
N VAL A 10 -8.52 -6.07 13.21
CA VAL A 10 -9.64 -5.65 12.37
C VAL A 10 -10.89 -5.44 13.22
N ARG A 11 -11.21 -6.39 14.11
CA ARG A 11 -12.36 -6.29 15.01
C ARG A 11 -12.25 -5.06 15.92
N ASP A 12 -11.10 -4.88 16.57
CA ASP A 12 -10.90 -3.81 17.55
C ASP A 12 -10.86 -2.43 16.87
N ALA A 13 -10.30 -2.33 15.66
CA ALA A 13 -10.33 -1.11 14.85
C ALA A 13 -11.76 -0.71 14.46
N TYR A 14 -12.58 -1.67 14.00
CA TYR A 14 -13.99 -1.40 13.71
C TYR A 14 -14.77 -1.02 14.98
N ALA A 15 -14.53 -1.70 16.10
CA ALA A 15 -15.14 -1.34 17.39
C ALA A 15 -14.77 0.08 17.85
N ALA A 16 -13.56 0.55 17.50
CA ALA A 16 -13.09 1.91 17.74
C ALA A 16 -13.55 2.95 16.70
N GLY A 17 -14.29 2.55 15.67
CA GLY A 17 -14.75 3.45 14.59
C GLY A 17 -13.65 3.87 13.61
N LEU A 18 -12.54 3.13 13.54
CA LEU A 18 -11.43 3.40 12.64
C LEU A 18 -11.66 2.76 11.26
N GLY A 19 -11.17 3.42 10.21
CA GLY A 19 -11.09 2.83 8.88
C GLY A 19 -9.97 1.78 8.83
N VAL A 20 -10.27 0.62 8.24
CA VAL A 20 -9.28 -0.46 8.04
C VAL A 20 -8.82 -0.45 6.59
N SER A 21 -7.51 -0.50 6.39
CA SER A 21 -6.87 -0.77 5.10
C SER A 21 -5.95 -1.97 5.29
N ALA A 22 -5.72 -2.73 4.21
CA ALA A 22 -4.84 -3.89 4.25
C ALA A 22 -3.70 -3.71 3.25
N TYR A 23 -2.57 -4.36 3.48
CA TYR A 23 -1.45 -4.38 2.54
C TYR A 23 -0.93 -5.80 2.34
N HIS A 24 -0.39 -6.05 1.16
CA HIS A 24 0.32 -7.28 0.83
C HIS A 24 1.71 -6.93 0.30
N PHE A 25 2.75 -7.50 0.93
CA PHE A 25 4.14 -7.36 0.52
C PHE A 25 4.40 -8.21 -0.72
N THR A 26 4.62 -7.55 -1.86
CA THR A 26 4.66 -8.22 -3.16
C THR A 26 6.01 -8.83 -3.46
N LYS A 27 6.03 -9.98 -4.14
CA LYS A 27 7.26 -10.65 -4.61
C LYS A 27 7.16 -11.16 -6.04
N PHE A 28 6.09 -10.76 -6.75
CA PHE A 28 5.87 -11.21 -8.12
C PHE A 28 6.99 -10.73 -9.05
N THR A 29 7.30 -11.57 -10.02
CA THR A 29 8.33 -11.34 -11.05
C THR A 29 7.77 -11.47 -12.46
N ASP A 30 6.49 -11.85 -12.57
CA ASP A 30 5.76 -12.03 -13.81
C ASP A 30 4.24 -11.97 -13.56
N HIS A 31 3.47 -12.00 -14.66
CA HIS A 31 2.02 -11.96 -14.64
C HIS A 31 1.38 -13.06 -13.77
N ASN A 32 1.89 -14.30 -13.85
CA ASN A 32 1.27 -15.44 -13.17
C ASN A 32 1.49 -15.36 -11.65
N SER A 33 2.69 -14.97 -11.22
CA SER A 33 3.00 -14.72 -9.82
C SER A 33 2.21 -13.53 -9.26
N ALA A 34 2.00 -12.47 -10.04
CA ALA A 34 1.14 -11.35 -9.65
C ALA A 34 -0.31 -11.77 -9.42
N VAL A 35 -0.89 -12.56 -10.33
CA VAL A 35 -2.24 -13.11 -10.19
C VAL A 35 -2.33 -14.06 -8.99
N ALA A 36 -1.31 -14.88 -8.75
CA ALA A 36 -1.27 -15.79 -7.60
C ALA A 36 -1.23 -15.03 -6.26
N GLU A 37 -0.41 -13.99 -6.17
CA GLU A 37 -0.34 -13.14 -4.99
C GLU A 37 -1.63 -12.35 -4.74
N ALA A 38 -2.29 -11.85 -5.78
CA ALA A 38 -3.59 -11.19 -5.67
C ALA A 38 -4.67 -12.13 -5.12
N ASN A 39 -4.68 -13.39 -5.57
CA ASN A 39 -5.58 -14.40 -5.03
C ASN A 39 -5.29 -14.71 -3.56
N TYR A 40 -4.01 -14.86 -3.21
CA TYR A 40 -3.61 -15.05 -1.81
C TYR A 40 -4.09 -13.89 -0.94
N PHE A 41 -3.91 -12.64 -1.38
CA PHE A 41 -4.33 -11.47 -0.62
C PHE A 41 -5.86 -11.40 -0.48
N ALA A 42 -6.61 -11.65 -1.55
CA ALA A 42 -8.06 -11.72 -1.52
C ALA A 42 -8.58 -12.82 -0.59
N ASP A 43 -7.98 -14.02 -0.61
CA ASP A 43 -8.37 -15.12 0.29
C ASP A 43 -8.22 -14.74 1.77
N HIS A 44 -7.17 -13.99 2.13
CA HIS A 44 -6.96 -13.53 3.50
C HIS A 44 -7.93 -12.40 3.87
N ALA A 45 -8.20 -11.48 2.94
CA ALA A 45 -9.21 -10.44 3.14
C ALA A 45 -10.61 -11.04 3.36
N ASP A 46 -10.96 -12.08 2.59
CA ASP A 46 -12.22 -12.83 2.73
C ASP A 46 -12.31 -13.51 4.11
N GLN A 47 -11.23 -14.15 4.57
CA GLN A 47 -11.16 -14.78 5.90
C GLN A 47 -11.30 -13.78 7.05
N LEU A 48 -10.81 -12.56 6.85
CA LEU A 48 -10.92 -11.47 7.82
C LEU A 48 -12.28 -10.73 7.74
N GLY A 49 -13.13 -11.08 6.77
CA GLY A 49 -14.42 -10.43 6.57
C GLY A 49 -14.31 -8.96 6.13
N LEU A 50 -13.23 -8.62 5.41
CA LEU A 50 -13.02 -7.25 4.94
C LEU A 50 -14.05 -6.92 3.84
N PRO A 51 -14.69 -5.73 3.87
CA PRO A 51 -15.60 -5.33 2.82
C PRO A 51 -14.86 -5.07 1.50
N ALA A 52 -15.57 -5.20 0.38
CA ALA A 52 -15.06 -4.91 -0.96
C ALA A 52 -14.47 -3.49 -1.12
N SER A 53 -14.94 -2.54 -0.30
CA SER A 53 -14.46 -1.15 -0.27
C SER A 53 -13.16 -0.94 0.50
N THR A 54 -12.61 -1.98 1.14
CA THR A 54 -11.32 -1.91 1.85
C THR A 54 -10.24 -1.41 0.90
N LEU A 55 -9.46 -0.41 1.33
CA LEU A 55 -8.30 0.04 0.58
C LEU A 55 -7.19 -1.03 0.68
N MET A 56 -6.87 -1.65 -0.46
CA MET A 56 -5.91 -2.73 -0.59
C MET A 56 -4.62 -2.19 -1.18
N PHE A 57 -3.54 -2.17 -0.40
CA PHE A 57 -2.23 -1.74 -0.82
C PHE A 57 -1.40 -2.91 -1.37
N ALA A 58 -0.81 -2.73 -2.54
CA ALA A 58 0.39 -3.47 -2.91
C ALA A 58 1.61 -2.76 -2.29
N ASP A 59 2.36 -3.44 -1.43
CA ASP A 59 3.63 -2.97 -0.89
C ASP A 59 4.76 -3.47 -1.81
N VAL A 60 5.23 -2.57 -2.68
CA VAL A 60 6.18 -2.84 -3.77
C VAL A 60 7.53 -2.25 -3.41
N GLU A 61 8.35 -3.02 -2.70
CA GLU A 61 9.69 -2.62 -2.27
C GLU A 61 10.71 -3.78 -2.25
N ASP A 62 10.31 -5.01 -2.61
CA ASP A 62 11.22 -6.15 -2.64
C ASP A 62 12.17 -6.07 -3.86
N PRO A 63 13.45 -6.48 -3.72
CA PRO A 63 14.36 -6.57 -4.86
C PRO A 63 13.86 -7.43 -6.03
N LEU A 64 12.98 -8.40 -5.80
CA LEU A 64 12.34 -9.17 -6.87
C LEU A 64 11.44 -8.31 -7.76
N ASN A 65 10.93 -7.18 -7.25
CA ASN A 65 10.12 -6.25 -8.02
C ASN A 65 10.97 -5.27 -8.86
N GLU A 66 12.31 -5.28 -8.75
CA GLU A 66 13.22 -4.34 -9.42
C GLU A 66 13.46 -4.66 -10.92
N TYR A 67 12.41 -4.70 -11.73
CA TYR A 67 12.50 -4.99 -13.17
C TYR A 67 11.56 -4.13 -14.02
N SER A 68 11.88 -3.98 -15.31
CA SER A 68 11.15 -3.07 -16.23
C SER A 68 9.67 -3.44 -16.43
N GLY A 69 9.29 -4.69 -16.17
CA GLY A 69 7.93 -5.21 -16.32
C GLY A 69 7.03 -5.00 -15.10
N VAL A 70 7.56 -4.51 -13.96
CA VAL A 70 6.84 -4.49 -12.68
C VAL A 70 5.51 -3.74 -12.73
N THR A 71 5.39 -2.68 -13.52
CA THR A 71 4.12 -1.94 -13.66
C THR A 71 3.02 -2.72 -14.36
N ASN A 72 3.38 -3.64 -15.28
CA ASN A 72 2.43 -4.51 -15.94
C ASN A 72 1.93 -5.61 -15.01
N ASP A 73 2.84 -6.18 -14.21
CA ASP A 73 2.50 -7.22 -13.25
C ASP A 73 1.74 -6.66 -12.06
N LEU A 74 2.07 -5.45 -11.60
CA LEU A 74 1.28 -4.71 -10.62
C LEU A 74 -0.15 -4.41 -11.11
N ARG A 75 -0.31 -4.09 -12.40
CA ARG A 75 -1.65 -3.95 -13.01
C ARG A 75 -2.40 -5.28 -13.00
N ALA A 76 -1.74 -6.39 -13.36
CA ALA A 76 -2.35 -7.72 -13.29
C ALA A 76 -2.77 -8.12 -11.88
N PHE A 77 -1.96 -7.78 -10.86
CA PHE A 77 -2.30 -7.96 -9.45
C PHE A 77 -3.59 -7.22 -9.09
N PHE A 78 -3.69 -5.93 -9.43
CA PHE A 78 -4.89 -5.13 -9.14
C PHE A 78 -6.12 -5.54 -9.96
N ASP A 79 -5.95 -5.88 -11.24
CA ASP A 79 -7.02 -6.41 -12.08
C ASP A 79 -7.60 -7.70 -11.48
N GLN A 80 -6.73 -8.59 -10.97
CA GLN A 80 -7.16 -9.80 -10.29
C GLN A 80 -7.86 -9.51 -8.96
N LEU A 81 -7.38 -8.54 -8.15
CA LEU A 81 -8.11 -8.11 -6.94
C LEU A 81 -9.51 -7.57 -7.27
N SER A 82 -9.63 -6.76 -8.32
CA SER A 82 -10.92 -6.28 -8.81
C SER A 82 -11.83 -7.45 -9.24
N ALA A 83 -11.29 -8.44 -9.96
CA ALA A 83 -12.02 -9.65 -10.35
C ALA A 83 -12.46 -10.48 -9.14
N ARG A 84 -11.71 -10.42 -8.03
CA ARG A 84 -12.04 -11.02 -6.73
C ARG A 84 -12.99 -10.17 -5.89
N GLY A 85 -13.36 -8.96 -6.32
CA GLY A 85 -14.34 -8.10 -5.67
C GLY A 85 -13.75 -6.93 -4.86
N TYR A 86 -12.42 -6.81 -4.77
CA TYR A 86 -11.74 -5.72 -4.08
C TYR A 86 -11.25 -4.68 -5.09
N TRP A 87 -11.98 -3.56 -5.21
CA TRP A 87 -11.78 -2.56 -6.27
C TRP A 87 -11.06 -1.28 -5.81
N ASN A 88 -10.82 -1.14 -4.50
CA ASN A 88 -10.21 0.07 -3.92
C ASN A 88 -8.70 -0.16 -3.71
N HIS A 89 -7.86 0.30 -4.65
CA HIS A 89 -6.43 -0.03 -4.67
C HIS A 89 -5.51 1.14 -4.31
N GLY A 90 -4.41 0.85 -3.61
CA GLY A 90 -3.31 1.78 -3.39
C GLY A 90 -1.97 1.10 -3.61
N VAL A 91 -0.93 1.90 -3.81
CA VAL A 91 0.46 1.40 -3.84
C VAL A 91 1.20 2.00 -2.67
N TYR A 92 1.95 1.18 -1.95
CA TYR A 92 3.01 1.64 -1.08
C TYR A 92 4.36 1.30 -1.71
N THR A 93 5.31 2.24 -1.66
CA THR A 93 6.67 2.04 -2.17
C THR A 93 7.61 3.14 -1.66
N GLY A 94 8.92 2.99 -1.87
CA GLY A 94 9.90 4.04 -1.62
C GLY A 94 9.96 5.08 -2.75
N LEU A 95 10.29 6.34 -2.41
CA LEU A 95 10.43 7.40 -3.41
C LEU A 95 11.45 7.06 -4.50
N TRP A 96 12.55 6.41 -4.14
CA TRP A 96 13.55 5.93 -5.10
C TRP A 96 12.95 4.90 -6.07
N PHE A 97 12.18 3.94 -5.55
CA PHE A 97 11.60 2.87 -6.35
C PHE A 97 10.58 3.42 -7.33
N ASP A 98 9.68 4.31 -6.87
CA ASP A 98 8.72 4.97 -7.76
C ASP A 98 9.41 5.84 -8.82
N SER A 99 10.54 6.48 -8.47
CA SER A 99 11.32 7.26 -9.44
C SER A 99 11.97 6.37 -10.52
N ALA A 100 12.35 5.14 -10.17
CA ALA A 100 13.00 4.20 -11.08
C ALA A 100 12.01 3.40 -11.94
N TYR A 101 10.88 2.97 -11.35
CA TYR A 101 9.95 2.02 -11.96
C TYR A 101 8.56 2.58 -12.21
N ASN A 102 8.24 3.76 -11.68
CA ASN A 102 6.97 4.47 -11.92
C ASN A 102 5.71 3.65 -11.57
N VAL A 103 5.76 2.88 -10.48
CA VAL A 103 4.65 2.04 -10.01
C VAL A 103 3.41 2.86 -9.60
N SER A 104 3.60 4.11 -9.18
CA SER A 104 2.51 5.05 -8.91
C SER A 104 1.67 5.35 -10.16
N SER A 105 2.19 5.14 -11.37
CA SER A 105 1.40 5.33 -12.60
C SER A 105 0.23 4.36 -12.73
N VAL A 106 0.21 3.25 -11.99
CA VAL A 106 -0.87 2.25 -12.03
C VAL A 106 -2.12 2.75 -11.30
N VAL A 107 -1.95 3.51 -10.20
CA VAL A 107 -3.07 3.99 -9.35
C VAL A 107 -3.19 5.52 -9.26
N GLY A 108 -2.17 6.25 -9.74
CA GLY A 108 -2.00 7.68 -9.55
C GLY A 108 -1.31 8.00 -8.21
N ARG A 109 -0.47 9.05 -8.20
CA ARG A 109 0.27 9.48 -6.99
C ARG A 109 -0.63 9.77 -5.79
N ASN A 110 -1.80 10.35 -6.02
CA ASN A 110 -2.78 10.63 -4.97
C ASN A 110 -3.33 9.36 -4.27
N ARG A 111 -3.09 8.17 -4.84
CA ARG A 111 -3.39 6.85 -4.27
C ARG A 111 -2.14 6.05 -3.93
N THR A 112 -0.99 6.71 -3.91
CA THR A 112 0.30 6.12 -3.54
C THR A 112 0.74 6.67 -2.18
N TRP A 113 1.06 5.74 -1.28
CA TRP A 113 1.71 6.01 -0.02
C TRP A 113 3.23 5.89 -0.21
N ILE A 114 3.94 7.02 -0.15
CA ILE A 114 5.37 7.07 -0.47
C ILE A 114 6.23 7.07 0.79
N ALA A 115 7.25 6.20 0.83
CA ALA A 115 8.27 6.23 1.87
C ALA A 115 9.44 7.14 1.47
N ARG A 116 9.76 8.08 2.36
CA ARG A 116 10.96 8.92 2.27
C ARG A 116 11.36 9.38 3.67
N TYR A 117 12.51 8.93 4.14
CA TYR A 117 13.00 9.27 5.47
C TYR A 117 13.98 10.44 5.41
N PRO A 118 13.75 11.53 6.16
CA PRO A 118 14.76 12.58 6.32
C PRO A 118 16.01 12.00 6.98
N TYR A 119 17.18 12.44 6.53
CA TYR A 119 18.48 11.92 6.96
C TYR A 119 18.73 12.03 8.48
N ASP A 120 18.16 13.05 9.13
CA ASP A 120 18.28 13.32 10.56
C ASP A 120 16.99 13.03 11.36
N TYR A 121 16.02 12.34 10.74
CA TYR A 121 14.67 12.12 11.28
C TYR A 121 13.90 13.40 11.64
N GLN A 122 14.37 14.58 11.21
CA GLN A 122 13.69 15.84 11.48
C GLN A 122 12.68 16.16 10.38
N ILE A 123 11.46 16.41 10.81
CA ILE A 123 10.37 16.86 9.93
C ILE A 123 10.24 18.36 10.05
N SER A 124 10.82 19.11 9.10
CA SER A 124 10.68 20.55 9.03
C SER A 124 9.37 20.95 8.30
N PRO A 125 8.86 22.18 8.51
CA PRO A 125 7.77 22.71 7.70
C PRO A 125 8.08 22.68 6.19
N GLN A 126 9.34 22.89 5.83
CA GLN A 126 9.79 22.82 4.44
C GLN A 126 9.68 21.39 3.88
N SER A 127 10.14 20.37 4.61
CA SER A 127 10.05 18.98 4.12
C SER A 127 8.60 18.53 3.98
N LYS A 128 7.70 18.98 4.87
CA LYS A 128 6.25 18.78 4.71
C LYS A 128 5.72 19.41 3.42
N GLN A 129 6.11 20.65 3.12
CA GLN A 129 5.68 21.35 1.91
C GLN A 129 6.21 20.68 0.64
N GLU A 130 7.48 20.26 0.64
CA GLU A 130 8.09 19.51 -0.46
C GLU A 130 7.31 18.23 -0.74
N MET A 131 7.03 17.43 0.29
CA MET A 131 6.28 16.18 0.15
C MET A 131 4.83 16.42 -0.29
N ALA A 132 4.16 17.46 0.22
CA ALA A 132 2.83 17.83 -0.22
C ALA A 132 2.80 18.22 -1.72
N ASN A 133 3.82 18.95 -2.19
CA ASN A 133 3.93 19.38 -3.59
C ASN A 133 4.17 18.22 -4.57
N MET A 134 4.62 17.06 -4.09
CA MET A 134 4.87 15.89 -4.95
C MET A 134 3.59 15.17 -5.37
N GLY A 135 2.47 15.44 -4.68
CA GLY A 135 1.14 14.93 -5.02
C GLY A 135 0.86 13.49 -4.59
N TYR A 136 1.67 12.94 -3.68
CA TYR A 136 1.42 11.62 -3.10
C TYR A 136 0.28 11.65 -2.07
N GLY A 137 -0.53 10.58 -2.00
CA GLY A 137 -1.69 10.52 -1.11
C GLY A 137 -1.33 10.48 0.38
N ALA A 138 -0.20 9.88 0.70
CA ALA A 138 0.35 9.81 2.05
C ALA A 138 1.89 9.76 2.02
N TRP A 139 2.52 10.17 3.13
CA TRP A 139 3.97 10.14 3.31
C TRP A 139 4.33 9.31 4.55
N GLN A 140 5.11 8.24 4.36
CA GLN A 140 5.83 7.58 5.45
C GLN A 140 7.16 8.29 5.68
N TYR A 141 7.25 9.03 6.79
CA TYR A 141 8.42 9.86 7.12
C TYR A 141 9.31 9.27 8.22
N CYS A 142 8.89 8.17 8.82
CA CYS A 142 9.65 7.47 9.85
C CYS A 142 9.35 5.97 9.83
N GLU A 143 10.31 5.19 10.32
CA GLU A 143 10.21 3.73 10.52
C GLU A 143 9.99 3.42 12.01
N PHE A 144 9.02 4.07 12.66
CA PHE A 144 8.65 3.63 14.00
C PHE A 144 7.84 2.33 13.89
N HIS A 145 8.55 1.20 14.07
CA HIS A 145 7.95 -0.10 14.32
C HIS A 145 7.31 -0.08 15.71
N VAL A 146 6.04 0.32 15.80
CA VAL A 146 5.18 -0.28 16.82
C VAL A 146 4.88 -1.66 16.26
N THR A 147 5.31 -2.71 16.94
CA THR A 147 5.03 -4.08 16.56
C THR A 147 3.57 -4.15 16.11
N HIS A 148 3.36 -4.48 14.83
CA HIS A 148 2.07 -4.64 14.13
C HIS A 148 1.41 -3.41 13.44
N TYR A 149 2.00 -2.20 13.40
CA TYR A 149 1.41 -1.09 12.61
C TYR A 149 2.44 -0.22 11.88
N LYS A 150 2.23 -0.06 10.56
CA LYS A 150 2.89 0.96 9.73
C LYS A 150 1.98 2.20 9.74
N THR A 151 2.48 3.34 10.23
CA THR A 151 1.66 4.54 10.46
C THR A 151 1.50 5.38 9.19
N MET A 152 0.25 5.61 8.77
CA MET A 152 -0.10 6.57 7.72
C MET A 152 -0.38 7.95 8.34
N VAL A 153 0.28 8.99 7.84
CA VAL A 153 -0.18 10.38 8.02
C VAL A 153 -0.89 10.80 6.75
N ASN A 154 -2.21 10.80 6.80
CA ASN A 154 -3.07 11.14 5.67
C ASN A 154 -3.04 12.65 5.38
N SER A 155 -2.94 12.97 4.09
CA SER A 155 -3.52 14.19 3.51
C SER A 155 -4.68 13.86 2.56
N MET A 156 -5.13 12.59 2.52
CA MET A 156 -6.18 12.15 1.61
C MET A 156 -7.47 12.96 1.82
N PRO A 157 -8.01 13.62 0.79
CA PRO A 157 -9.38 14.10 0.83
C PRO A 157 -10.29 12.87 0.93
N THR A 158 -11.20 12.89 1.89
CA THR A 158 -12.39 12.02 1.88
C THR A 158 -13.02 12.03 0.48
N PRO A 159 -13.35 10.87 -0.11
CA PRO A 159 -14.18 10.84 -1.31
C PRO A 159 -15.50 11.58 -1.02
N ILE A 160 -15.84 12.51 -1.90
CA ILE A 160 -17.15 13.17 -1.97
C ILE A 160 -18.16 12.23 -2.59
#